data_AF-A0A820LKZ7-F1
#
_entry.id   AF-A0A820LKZ7-F1
#
_cell.length_a   1.000
_cell.length_b   1.000
_cell.length_c   1.000
_cell.angle_alpha   90.00
_cell.angle_beta   90.00
_cell.angle_gamma   90.00
#
_symmetry.space_group_name_H-M   'P 1'
#
loop_
_entity.id
_entity.type
_entity.pdbx_description
1 polymer ?
#
loop_
_entity_poly.entity_id
_entity_poly.type
_entity_poly.pdbx_seq_one_letter_code
_entity_poly.pdbx_strand_id
1 'polypeptide(L)'
;MVSNENAIGDNTKSKTKKCQKYVFVAKEQTYVFIDTPGIGDTGGIQQDNENLAHMFETIQELHDITAILLFLNGAQGRHTTNVKSVLTRLEDRLPNNILDNVIVILTNCRSHSVNFEPEKIGLTTKATVFYMQNSAFSSHPKTWAD
;
A
#
# COMPACT_ATOMS: atom_id res chain seq x y z
N MET A 1 -1.23 11.53 22.62
CA MET A 1 0.06 11.80 21.94
C MET A 1 -0.29 12.04 20.48
N VAL A 2 -0.08 13.27 20.00
CA VAL A 2 -0.56 13.73 18.68
C VAL A 2 0.53 13.41 17.65
N SER A 3 0.24 12.51 16.70
CA SER A 3 1.13 12.22 15.59
C SER A 3 1.02 13.33 14.56
N ASN A 4 2.10 14.08 14.37
CA ASN A 4 2.20 15.19 13.43
C ASN A 4 3.07 14.75 12.25
N GLU A 5 2.45 14.31 11.16
CA GLU A 5 3.16 14.05 9.90
C GLU A 5 3.29 15.35 9.13
N ASN A 6 4.40 16.06 9.33
CA ASN A 6 4.72 17.25 8.57
C ASN A 6 6.11 17.10 7.92
N ALA A 7 6.14 16.61 6.68
CA ALA A 7 7.34 16.65 5.84
C ALA A 7 6.96 16.63 4.35
N ILE A 8 6.86 17.83 3.77
CA ILE A 8 6.82 18.02 2.31
C ILE A 8 8.25 17.80 1.79
N GLY A 9 8.42 16.75 1.01
CA GLY A 9 9.64 16.38 0.30
C GLY A 9 9.23 15.46 -0.85
N ASP A 10 9.85 15.63 -2.01
CA ASP A 10 9.76 14.84 -3.24
C ASP A 10 8.72 13.69 -3.25
N ASN A 11 7.55 13.93 -3.85
CA ASN A 11 6.39 13.01 -3.86
C ASN A 11 6.59 11.73 -4.69
N THR A 12 7.80 11.53 -5.21
CA THR A 12 8.23 10.35 -5.97
C THR A 12 9.13 9.42 -5.15
N LYS A 13 9.25 9.62 -3.84
CA LYS A 13 10.04 8.76 -2.95
C LYS A 13 9.24 8.36 -1.73
N SER A 14 9.21 7.07 -1.41
CA SER A 14 8.73 6.56 -0.12
C SER A 14 9.38 7.34 1.04
N LYS A 15 8.55 8.04 1.82
CA LYS A 15 8.99 8.83 2.98
C LYS A 15 9.23 7.97 4.22
N THR A 16 8.63 6.79 4.27
CA THR A 16 8.71 5.85 5.39
C THR A 16 9.98 5.03 5.26
N LYS A 17 10.90 5.15 6.23
CA LYS A 17 12.17 4.37 6.27
C LYS A 17 12.09 3.11 7.15
N LYS A 18 11.03 2.97 7.95
CA LYS A 18 10.74 1.84 8.84
C LYS A 18 9.25 1.61 8.89
N CYS A 19 8.79 0.36 8.99
CA CYS A 19 7.38 0.07 9.14
C CYS A 19 6.79 0.77 10.37
N GLN A 20 5.61 1.36 10.22
CA GLN A 20 4.91 2.06 11.29
C GLN A 20 3.63 1.30 11.64
N LYS A 21 3.46 0.99 12.92
CA LYS A 21 2.26 0.33 13.43
C LYS A 21 1.24 1.37 13.90
N TYR A 22 0.00 1.21 13.47
CA TYR A 22 -1.17 1.98 13.91
C TYR A 22 -2.21 1.02 14.50
N VAL A 23 -2.74 1.36 15.67
CA VAL A 23 -3.74 0.54 16.36
C VAL A 23 -5.00 1.36 16.55
N PHE A 24 -6.13 0.83 16.09
CA PHE A 24 -7.45 1.44 16.23
C PHE A 24 -8.39 0.45 16.92
N VAL A 25 -9.25 0.96 17.79
CA VAL A 25 -10.30 0.16 18.43
C VAL A 25 -11.64 0.70 17.94
N ALA A 26 -12.46 -0.15 17.33
CA ALA A 26 -13.78 0.20 16.85
C ALA A 26 -14.75 -0.97 17.03
N LYS A 27 -15.94 -0.70 17.59
CA LYS A 27 -16.98 -1.70 17.85
C LYS A 27 -16.45 -2.96 18.55
N GLU A 28 -15.65 -2.76 19.61
CA GLU A 28 -15.01 -3.82 20.42
C GLU A 28 -13.97 -4.67 19.67
N GLN A 29 -13.66 -4.34 18.41
CA GLN A 29 -12.61 -4.97 17.63
C GLN A 29 -11.35 -4.09 17.58
N THR A 30 -10.18 -4.72 17.70
CA THR A 30 -8.88 -4.07 17.50
C THR A 30 -8.42 -4.30 16.06
N TYR A 31 -8.04 -3.21 15.40
CA TYR A 31 -7.47 -3.18 14.06
C TYR A 31 -6.02 -2.71 14.14
N VAL A 32 -5.11 -3.49 13.57
CA VAL A 32 -3.69 -3.16 13.50
C VAL A 32 -3.34 -2.94 12.04
N PHE A 33 -2.93 -1.73 11.69
CA PHE A 33 -2.42 -1.41 10.36
C PHE A 33 -0.90 -1.27 10.45
N ILE A 34 -0.20 -1.95 9.56
CA ILE A 34 1.22 -1.77 9.36
C ILE A 34 1.38 -0.98 8.06
N ASP A 35 1.83 0.26 8.20
CA ASP A 35 2.31 1.02 7.05
C ASP A 35 3.76 0.63 6.75
N THR A 36 4.02 0.30 5.49
CA THR A 36 5.32 -0.22 5.04
C THR A 36 6.02 0.84 4.21
N PRO A 37 7.37 0.94 4.26
CA PRO A 37 8.12 1.65 3.23
C PRO A 37 7.64 1.25 1.83
N GLY A 38 7.51 2.20 0.92
CA GLY A 38 7.13 1.96 -0.46
C GLY A 38 8.06 0.93 -1.12
N ILE A 39 7.44 -0.09 -1.71
CA ILE A 39 8.12 -1.16 -2.42
C ILE A 39 7.85 -0.95 -3.91
N GLY A 40 8.90 -0.93 -4.72
CA GLY A 40 8.82 -0.69 -6.16
C GLY A 40 8.94 0.79 -6.56
N ASP A 41 9.42 1.65 -5.65
CA ASP A 41 9.61 3.09 -5.87
C ASP A 41 11.10 3.47 -5.91
N THR A 42 11.52 4.11 -7.00
CA THR A 42 12.75 4.91 -7.30
C THR A 42 14.14 4.53 -6.74
N GLY A 43 14.28 3.53 -5.87
CA GLY A 43 15.53 3.08 -5.25
C GLY A 43 16.13 1.81 -5.86
N GLY A 44 15.43 1.18 -6.81
CA GLY A 44 15.86 -0.03 -7.49
C GLY A 44 15.73 -1.32 -6.65
N ILE A 45 16.07 -2.45 -7.27
CA ILE A 45 15.84 -3.80 -6.72
C ILE A 45 16.46 -4.02 -5.34
N GLN A 46 17.63 -3.40 -5.08
CA GLN A 46 18.33 -3.55 -3.80
C GLN A 46 17.57 -2.89 -2.65
N GLN A 47 17.07 -1.66 -2.86
CA GLN A 47 16.26 -0.97 -1.86
C GLN A 47 14.94 -1.71 -1.63
N ASP A 48 14.33 -2.26 -2.68
CA ASP A 48 13.12 -3.06 -2.56
C ASP A 48 13.34 -4.33 -1.72
N ASN A 49 14.50 -4.99 -1.87
CA ASN A 49 14.85 -6.15 -1.04
C ASN A 49 14.97 -5.78 0.44
N GLU A 50 15.58 -4.64 0.75
CA GLU A 50 15.71 -4.13 2.13
C GLU A 50 14.36 -3.74 2.71
N ASN A 51 13.53 -3.02 1.94
CA ASN A 51 12.17 -2.63 2.35
C ASN A 51 11.30 -3.87 2.60
N LEU A 52 11.39 -4.89 1.75
CA LEU A 52 10.72 -6.16 1.94
C LEU A 52 11.22 -6.87 3.20
N ALA A 53 12.54 -6.96 3.42
CA ALA A 53 13.10 -7.60 4.61
C ALA A 53 12.57 -6.96 5.91
N HIS A 54 12.59 -5.62 6.01
CA HIS A 54 12.05 -4.91 7.16
C HIS A 54 10.55 -5.08 7.34
N MET A 55 9.79 -5.15 6.24
CA MET A 55 8.37 -5.50 6.29
C MET A 55 8.17 -6.90 6.90
N PHE A 56 8.93 -7.91 6.44
CA PHE A 56 8.82 -9.26 6.97
C PHE A 56 9.23 -9.37 8.43
N GLU A 57 10.29 -8.68 8.87
CA GLU A 57 10.65 -8.60 10.29
C GLU A 57 9.49 -8.07 11.13
N THR A 58 8.81 -7.01 10.66
CA THR A 58 7.66 -6.41 11.36
C THR A 58 6.46 -7.35 11.38
N ILE A 59 6.23 -8.06 10.27
CA ILE A 59 5.14 -9.04 10.13
C ILE A 59 5.37 -10.26 11.02
N GLN A 60 6.62 -10.71 11.20
CA GLN A 60 6.95 -11.85 12.06
C GLN A 60 6.61 -11.62 13.54
N GLU A 61 6.55 -10.36 13.97
CA GLU A 61 6.07 -10.00 15.31
C GLU A 61 4.54 -10.10 15.46
N LEU A 62 3.80 -10.22 14.35
CA LEU A 62 2.36 -10.42 14.36
C LEU A 62 2.01 -11.90 14.49
N HIS A 63 0.95 -12.18 15.24
CA HIS A 63 0.38 -13.52 15.34
C HIS A 63 -0.30 -13.94 14.04
N ASP A 64 -1.07 -13.02 13.42
CA ASP A 64 -1.84 -13.27 12.20
C ASP A 64 -1.85 -12.04 11.28
N ILE A 65 -1.90 -12.30 9.97
CA ILE A 65 -2.19 -11.29 8.94
C ILE A 65 -3.54 -11.64 8.32
N THR A 66 -4.48 -10.71 8.35
CA THR A 66 -5.83 -10.96 7.85
C THR A 66 -5.99 -10.58 6.37
N ALA A 67 -5.40 -9.46 5.96
CA ALA A 67 -5.55 -8.90 4.62
C ALA A 67 -4.35 -8.01 4.24
N ILE A 68 -4.16 -7.80 2.94
CA ILE A 68 -3.15 -6.88 2.39
C ILE A 68 -3.88 -5.74 1.67
N LEU A 69 -3.53 -4.49 2.01
CA LEU A 69 -4.00 -3.30 1.31
C LEU A 69 -2.95 -2.86 0.29
N LEU A 70 -3.25 -3.03 -1.00
CA LEU A 70 -2.35 -2.67 -2.09
C LEU A 70 -2.75 -1.32 -2.70
N PHE A 71 -1.98 -0.28 -2.43
CA PHE A 71 -2.21 1.06 -2.97
C PHE A 71 -1.46 1.26 -4.28
N LEU A 72 -2.18 1.56 -5.36
CA LEU A 72 -1.63 1.79 -6.69
C LEU A 72 -2.12 3.12 -7.26
N ASN A 73 -1.32 3.79 -8.09
CA ASN A 73 -1.76 4.99 -8.79
C ASN A 73 -2.63 4.60 -10.00
N GLY A 74 -3.94 4.75 -9.89
CA GLY A 74 -4.90 4.38 -10.92
C GLY A 74 -4.90 5.30 -12.15
N ALA A 75 -4.33 6.51 -12.05
CA ALA A 75 -4.18 7.40 -13.21
C ALA A 75 -3.02 6.99 -14.13
N GLN A 76 -2.08 6.16 -13.64
CA GLN A 76 -0.92 5.69 -14.39
C GLN A 76 -0.99 4.19 -14.72
N GLY A 77 -1.01 3.85 -16.02
CA GLY A 77 -1.08 2.46 -16.47
C GLY A 77 0.25 1.68 -16.51
N ARG A 78 1.40 2.29 -16.16
CA ARG A 78 2.75 1.72 -16.45
C ARG A 78 3.40 0.87 -15.35
N HIS A 79 2.72 0.60 -14.23
CA HIS A 79 3.36 -0.04 -13.06
C HIS A 79 3.13 -1.55 -12.93
N THR A 80 2.46 -2.18 -13.89
CA THR A 80 2.00 -3.59 -13.79
C THR A 80 3.12 -4.61 -13.53
N THR A 81 4.30 -4.43 -14.13
CA THR A 81 5.43 -5.36 -13.95
C THR A 81 6.04 -5.28 -12.56
N ASN A 82 6.19 -4.07 -12.01
CA ASN A 82 6.72 -3.87 -10.66
C ASN A 82 5.77 -4.46 -9.62
N VAL A 83 4.46 -4.20 -9.77
CA VAL A 83 3.43 -4.74 -8.87
C VAL A 83 3.44 -6.26 -8.86
N LYS A 84 3.52 -6.91 -10.03
CA LYS A 84 3.65 -8.38 -10.12
C LYS A 84 4.86 -8.90 -9.36
N SER A 85 6.02 -8.25 -9.53
CA SER A 85 7.24 -8.69 -8.86
C SER A 85 7.10 -8.61 -7.33
N VAL A 86 6.45 -7.56 -6.81
CA VAL A 86 6.16 -7.44 -5.38
C VAL A 86 5.21 -8.54 -4.91
N LEU A 87 4.12 -8.80 -5.65
CA LEU A 87 3.16 -9.85 -5.30
C LEU A 87 3.79 -11.25 -5.27
N THR A 88 4.61 -11.60 -6.26
CA THR A 88 5.35 -12.88 -6.26
C THR A 88 6.25 -13.01 -5.04
N ARG A 89 6.97 -11.95 -4.66
CA ARG A 89 7.84 -11.98 -3.48
C ARG A 89 7.07 -12.06 -2.16
N LEU A 90 5.86 -11.54 -2.13
CA LEU A 90 4.94 -11.71 -0.99
C LEU A 90 4.43 -13.16 -0.92
N GLU A 91 4.08 -13.76 -2.06
CA GLU A 91 3.66 -15.17 -2.15
C GLU A 91 4.73 -16.13 -1.61
N ASP A 92 5.99 -15.90 -1.96
CA ASP A 92 7.11 -16.75 -1.55
C ASP A 92 7.34 -16.78 -0.03
N ARG A 93 6.85 -15.77 0.71
CA ARG A 93 7.18 -15.54 2.12
C ARG A 93 5.99 -15.47 3.06
N LEU A 94 4.78 -15.39 2.53
CA LEU A 94 3.55 -15.37 3.30
C LEU A 94 2.75 -16.66 3.07
N PRO A 95 1.81 -17.01 3.97
CA PRO A 95 0.93 -18.15 3.77
C PRO A 95 0.16 -18.05 2.44
N ASN A 96 0.04 -19.17 1.71
CA ASN A 96 -0.53 -19.23 0.36
C ASN A 96 -1.95 -18.62 0.21
N ASN A 97 -2.70 -18.49 1.30
CA ASN A 97 -4.07 -17.95 1.29
C ASN A 97 -4.14 -16.43 1.52
N ILE A 98 -3.03 -15.75 1.87
CA ILE A 98 -3.10 -14.31 2.16
C ILE A 98 -3.40 -13.49 0.91
N LEU A 99 -2.97 -13.98 -0.26
CA LEU A 99 -3.22 -13.31 -1.55
C LEU A 99 -4.69 -13.38 -1.97
N ASP A 100 -5.47 -14.30 -1.41
CA ASP A 100 -6.93 -14.31 -1.56
C ASP A 100 -7.61 -13.16 -0.81
N ASN A 101 -6.91 -12.57 0.18
CA ASN A 101 -7.39 -11.44 0.99
C ASN A 101 -6.65 -10.14 0.66
N VAL A 102 -6.40 -9.90 -0.63
CA VAL A 102 -5.84 -8.62 -1.11
C VAL A 102 -6.97 -7.67 -1.49
N ILE A 103 -6.91 -6.47 -0.95
CA ILE A 103 -7.78 -5.35 -1.30
C ILE A 103 -6.94 -4.35 -2.08
N VAL A 104 -7.33 -4.07 -3.32
CA VAL A 104 -6.64 -3.12 -4.20
C VAL A 104 -7.29 -1.75 -4.08
N ILE A 105 -6.47 -0.72 -3.83
CA ILE A 105 -6.92 0.67 -3.73
C ILE A 105 -6.24 1.46 -4.83
N LEU A 106 -7.01 1.87 -5.83
CA LEU A 106 -6.54 2.72 -6.93
C LEU A 106 -6.70 4.19 -6.56
N THR A 107 -5.58 4.83 -6.25
CA THR A 107 -5.49 6.26 -5.90
C THR A 107 -5.42 7.14 -7.16
N ASN A 108 -5.61 8.45 -7.00
CA ASN A 108 -5.57 9.48 -8.03
C ASN A 108 -6.60 9.28 -9.16
N CYS A 109 -7.66 8.50 -8.93
CA CYS A 109 -8.65 8.21 -9.96
C CYS A 109 -10.05 8.00 -9.37
N ARG A 110 -11.05 8.07 -10.26
CA ARG A 110 -12.41 7.58 -10.03
C ARG A 110 -12.60 6.32 -10.88
N SER A 111 -13.66 5.56 -10.61
CA SER A 111 -13.99 4.34 -11.38
C SER A 111 -14.08 4.58 -12.90
N HIS A 112 -14.54 5.76 -13.32
CA HIS A 112 -14.68 6.13 -14.74
C HIS A 112 -13.42 6.79 -15.34
N SER A 113 -12.37 7.05 -14.56
CA SER A 113 -11.16 7.75 -15.00
C SER A 113 -9.88 6.93 -14.77
N VAL A 114 -10.04 5.64 -14.46
CA VAL A 114 -8.95 4.73 -14.19
C VAL A 114 -8.25 4.35 -15.49
N ASN A 115 -6.93 4.37 -15.47
CA ASN A 115 -6.05 3.93 -16.57
C ASN A 115 -5.22 2.68 -16.19
N PHE A 116 -5.34 2.22 -14.95
CA PHE A 116 -4.74 1.00 -14.47
C PHE A 116 -5.72 -0.17 -14.63
N GLU A 117 -5.21 -1.34 -15.00
CA GLU A 117 -6.01 -2.55 -15.22
C GLU A 117 -5.67 -3.60 -14.14
N PRO A 118 -6.46 -3.72 -13.05
CA PRO A 118 -6.21 -4.65 -11.95
C PRO A 118 -6.20 -6.12 -12.39
N GLU A 119 -6.92 -6.47 -13.44
CA GLU A 119 -6.92 -7.84 -13.99
C GLU A 119 -5.53 -8.26 -14.49
N LYS A 120 -4.70 -7.28 -14.89
CA LYS A 120 -3.37 -7.56 -15.43
C LYS A 120 -2.33 -7.88 -14.37
N ILE A 121 -2.55 -7.65 -13.08
CA ILE A 121 -1.53 -7.89 -12.02
C ILE A 121 -1.48 -9.32 -11.49
N GLY A 122 -2.31 -10.24 -12.00
CA GLY A 122 -2.22 -11.65 -11.65
C GLY A 122 -2.72 -11.98 -10.24
N LEU A 123 -3.40 -11.05 -9.58
CA LEU A 123 -4.24 -11.38 -8.43
C LEU A 123 -5.41 -12.25 -8.92
N THR A 124 -5.84 -13.21 -8.10
CA THR A 124 -7.04 -13.98 -8.39
C THR A 124 -8.20 -13.00 -8.62
N THR A 125 -9.15 -13.34 -9.50
CA THR A 125 -10.32 -12.50 -9.88
C THR A 125 -11.25 -12.10 -8.71
N LYS A 126 -10.84 -12.38 -7.47
CA LYS A 126 -11.54 -12.11 -6.21
C LYS A 126 -11.08 -10.84 -5.49
N ALA A 127 -9.97 -10.21 -5.90
CA ALA A 127 -9.49 -9.02 -5.24
C ALA A 127 -10.54 -7.89 -5.29
N THR A 128 -10.93 -7.38 -4.12
CA THR A 128 -11.87 -6.25 -4.06
C THR A 128 -11.13 -4.98 -4.46
N VAL A 129 -11.65 -4.26 -5.46
CA VAL A 129 -11.04 -3.02 -5.97
C VAL A 129 -11.84 -1.80 -5.50
N PHE A 130 -11.15 -0.88 -4.85
CA PHE A 130 -11.67 0.44 -4.49
C PHE A 130 -10.99 1.53 -5.31
N TYR A 131 -11.74 2.59 -5.63
CA TYR A 131 -11.24 3.78 -6.31
C TYR A 131 -11.27 4.95 -5.35
N MET A 132 -10.14 5.66 -5.23
CA MET A 132 -9.99 6.79 -4.33
C MET A 132 -9.41 7.99 -5.09
N GLN A 133 -10.22 9.05 -5.22
CA GLN A 133 -9.69 10.35 -5.61
C GLN A 133 -9.13 11.03 -4.36
N ASN A 134 -7.81 11.02 -4.25
CA ASN A 134 -7.04 11.55 -3.11
C ASN A 134 -6.42 12.92 -3.40
N SER A 135 -6.83 13.61 -4.47
CA SER A 135 -6.30 14.94 -4.81
C SER A 135 -6.43 15.95 -3.68
N ALA A 136 -7.44 15.84 -2.81
CA ALA A 136 -7.55 16.65 -1.60
C ALA A 136 -6.27 16.55 -0.75
N PHE A 137 -5.76 15.34 -0.53
CA PHE A 137 -4.58 15.04 0.29
C PHE A 137 -3.24 15.44 -0.35
N SER A 138 -3.25 15.88 -1.62
CA SER A 138 -2.05 16.37 -2.32
C SER A 138 -1.66 17.81 -1.98
N SER A 139 -2.57 18.54 -1.33
CA SER A 139 -2.37 19.90 -0.86
C SER A 139 -2.17 19.92 0.66
N HIS A 140 -1.71 21.04 1.22
CA HIS A 140 -1.47 21.14 2.67
C HIS A 140 -2.80 21.03 3.44
N PRO A 141 -2.92 20.35 4.60
CA PRO A 141 -4.21 20.18 5.31
C PRO A 141 -5.00 21.47 5.57
N LYS A 142 -4.28 22.58 5.78
CA LYS A 142 -4.83 23.94 5.90
C LYS A 142 -5.57 24.45 4.66
N THR A 143 -5.41 23.80 3.50
CA THR A 143 -6.05 24.16 2.22
C THR A 143 -7.13 23.16 1.82
N TRP A 144 -7.53 22.22 2.71
CA TRP A 144 -8.56 21.21 2.42
C TRP A 144 -10.00 21.69 2.68
N ALA A 145 -10.17 22.92 3.14
CA ALA A 145 -11.49 23.51 3.35
C ALA A 145 -11.95 24.20 2.07
N ASP A 146 -12.93 23.58 1.41
CA ASP A 146 -13.98 24.19 0.59
C ASP A 146 -15.30 23.43 0.85
#